data_AF-A0A0F9SSV7-F1
#
_entry.id   AF-A0A0F9SSV7-F1
#
_cell.length_a   1.000
_cell.length_b   1.000
_cell.length_c   1.000
_cell.angle_alpha   90.00
_cell.angle_beta   90.00
_cell.angle_gamma   90.00
#
_symmetry.space_group_name_H-M   'P 1'
#
loop_
_entity.id
_entity.type
_entity.pdbx_description
1 polymer ?
#
loop_
_entity_poly.entity_id
_entity_poly.type
_entity_poly.pdbx_seq_one_letter_code
_entity_poly.pdbx_strand_id
1 'polypeptide(L)'
;MNTTHGKTLDDAREDVRRGLRAGIKCPCCDQMARLYKRQINGAMGVLLIWLARNQAPGEWTSIDDFPMLQNRRGGGDFAKLVYWKLLEELPPDEDTRARTSGKWRITSRGRTFARGGFRLPRYALVYNGGCLGFEGEPRGIRECLGVRFDFNELWSTT
;
A
#
# COMPACT_ATOMS: atom_id res chain seq x y z
N MET A 1 37.26 36.13 -6.71
CA MET A 1 36.33 35.49 -7.67
C MET A 1 35.51 34.49 -6.88
N ASN A 2 34.22 34.76 -6.68
CA ASN A 2 33.34 33.96 -5.82
C ASN A 2 32.82 32.77 -6.65
N THR A 3 33.46 31.61 -6.51
CA THR A 3 32.98 30.36 -7.10
C THR A 3 31.77 29.90 -6.30
N THR A 4 30.57 30.27 -6.73
CA THR A 4 29.33 29.66 -6.26
C THR A 4 29.30 28.22 -6.79
N HIS A 5 29.95 27.29 -6.08
CA HIS A 5 29.79 25.87 -6.35
C HIS A 5 28.33 25.53 -6.04
N GLY A 6 27.51 25.42 -7.09
CA GLY A 6 26.13 25.00 -6.98
C GLY A 6 26.06 23.63 -6.28
N LYS A 7 25.02 23.45 -5.46
CA LYS A 7 24.74 22.21 -4.75
C LYS A 7 24.67 21.04 -5.74
N THR A 8 25.32 19.92 -5.43
CA THR A 8 25.25 18.73 -6.31
C THR A 8 23.90 18.02 -6.18
N LEU A 9 23.58 17.13 -7.12
CA LEU A 9 22.37 16.31 -7.02
C LEU A 9 22.38 15.38 -5.80
N ASP A 10 23.56 14.93 -5.37
CA ASP A 10 23.67 14.06 -4.20
C ASP A 10 23.43 14.83 -2.91
N ASP A 11 23.97 16.05 -2.79
CA ASP A 11 23.66 16.92 -1.65
C ASP A 11 22.16 17.26 -1.60
N ALA A 12 21.53 17.48 -2.76
CA ALA A 12 20.09 17.72 -2.86
C ALA A 12 19.26 16.49 -2.44
N ARG A 13 19.67 15.27 -2.83
CA ARG A 13 19.04 14.02 -2.37
C ARG A 13 19.18 13.85 -0.86
N GLU A 14 20.33 14.18 -0.30
CA GLU A 14 20.58 14.08 1.13
C GLU A 14 19.72 15.05 1.93
N ASP A 15 19.63 16.31 1.50
CA ASP A 15 18.70 17.29 2.05
C ASP A 15 17.27 16.76 2.11
N VAL A 16 16.79 16.23 0.97
CA VAL A 16 15.45 15.66 0.89
C VAL A 16 15.30 14.54 1.90
N ARG A 17 16.22 13.57 1.94
CA ARG A 17 16.19 12.43 2.88
C ARG A 17 16.13 12.90 4.34
N ARG A 18 16.96 13.87 4.73
CA ARG A 18 16.95 14.45 6.09
C ARG A 18 15.62 15.16 6.40
N GLY A 19 15.07 15.88 5.42
CA GLY A 19 13.85 16.66 5.57
C GLY A 19 12.54 15.85 5.48
N LEU A 20 12.55 14.62 4.98
CA LEU A 20 11.33 13.86 4.65
C LEU A 20 10.32 13.75 5.81
N ARG A 21 10.78 13.54 7.05
CA ARG A 21 9.89 13.38 8.21
C ARG A 21 9.14 14.67 8.56
N ALA A 22 9.83 15.81 8.51
CA ALA A 22 9.21 17.12 8.74
C ALA A 22 8.42 17.62 7.51
N GLY A 23 8.82 17.19 6.32
CA GLY A 23 8.42 17.77 5.05
C GLY A 23 9.41 18.88 4.64
N ILE A 24 9.81 18.87 3.37
CA ILE A 24 10.79 19.82 2.83
C ILE A 24 10.39 20.21 1.41
N LYS A 25 10.63 21.47 1.02
CA LYS A 25 10.58 21.87 -0.40
C LYS A 25 11.82 21.34 -1.10
N CYS A 26 11.64 20.57 -2.17
CA CYS A 26 12.74 20.03 -2.95
C CYS A 26 13.65 21.19 -3.42
N PRO A 27 14.96 21.17 -3.13
CA PRO A 27 15.86 22.27 -3.53
C PRO A 27 16.07 22.37 -5.04
N CYS A 28 15.54 21.43 -5.83
CA CYS A 28 15.66 21.42 -7.29
C CYS A 28 14.39 21.89 -8.02
N CYS A 29 13.21 21.69 -7.44
CA CYS A 29 11.93 21.92 -8.13
C CYS A 29 10.81 22.49 -7.24
N ASP A 30 11.13 22.81 -5.99
CA ASP A 30 10.23 23.39 -4.98
C ASP A 30 9.00 22.57 -4.61
N GLN A 31 8.83 21.38 -5.20
CA GLN A 31 7.76 20.44 -4.85
C GLN A 31 7.93 19.94 -3.41
N MET A 32 6.81 19.69 -2.73
CA MET A 32 6.80 19.17 -1.36
C MET A 32 7.23 17.70 -1.33
N ALA A 33 8.39 17.43 -0.74
CA ALA A 33 8.86 16.08 -0.43
C ALA A 33 8.55 15.74 1.03
N ARG A 34 7.74 14.71 1.25
CA ARG A 34 7.30 14.30 2.59
C ARG A 34 7.12 12.80 2.71
N LEU A 35 7.48 12.27 3.87
CA LEU A 35 7.17 10.89 4.27
C LEU A 35 5.70 10.78 4.70
N TYR A 36 4.92 9.98 3.99
CA TYR A 36 3.51 9.78 4.28
C TYR A 36 3.30 8.51 5.10
N LYS A 37 2.54 8.62 6.19
CA LYS A 37 2.07 7.45 6.94
C LYS A 37 0.82 6.90 6.27
N ARG A 38 0.87 5.64 5.82
CA ARG A 38 -0.28 4.92 5.27
C ARG A 38 -0.66 3.79 6.22
N GLN A 39 -1.94 3.66 6.51
CA GLN A 39 -2.47 2.56 7.32
C GLN A 39 -3.42 1.71 6.49
N ILE A 40 -3.59 0.45 6.89
CA ILE A 40 -4.65 -0.41 6.37
C ILE A 40 -5.99 0.10 6.91
N ASN A 41 -6.89 0.50 6.01
CA ASN A 41 -8.24 0.95 6.35
C ASN A 41 -9.26 -0.20 6.26
N GLY A 42 -10.49 0.05 6.69
CA GLY A 42 -11.53 -0.99 6.71
C GLY A 42 -11.84 -1.58 5.34
N ALA A 43 -11.90 -0.76 4.29
CA ALA A 43 -12.15 -1.24 2.92
C ALA A 43 -11.03 -2.18 2.41
N MET A 44 -9.77 -1.87 2.74
CA MET A 44 -8.65 -2.76 2.46
C MET A 44 -8.77 -4.08 3.24
N GLY A 45 -9.22 -4.02 4.49
CA GLY A 45 -9.46 -5.20 5.32
C GLY A 45 -10.57 -6.10 4.74
N VAL A 46 -11.69 -5.52 4.32
CA VAL A 46 -12.78 -6.24 3.64
C VAL A 46 -12.28 -6.93 2.38
N LEU A 47 -11.48 -6.23 1.55
CA LEU A 47 -10.90 -6.79 0.33
C LEU A 47 -9.98 -7.97 0.62
N LEU A 48 -9.13 -7.88 1.65
CA LEU A 48 -8.27 -8.99 2.05
C LEU A 48 -9.07 -10.20 2.51
N ILE A 49 -10.14 -10.00 3.27
CA ILE A 49 -11.02 -11.10 3.70
C ILE A 49 -11.69 -11.74 2.49
N TRP A 50 -12.25 -10.93 1.58
CA TRP A 50 -12.87 -11.44 0.36
C TRP A 50 -11.89 -12.25 -0.49
N LEU A 51 -10.68 -11.74 -0.74
CA LEU A 51 -9.65 -12.49 -1.46
C LEU A 51 -9.23 -13.77 -0.74
N ALA A 52 -9.06 -13.72 0.59
CA ALA A 52 -8.67 -14.90 1.36
C ALA A 52 -9.69 -16.04 1.28
N ARG A 53 -10.97 -15.69 1.07
CA ARG A 53 -12.10 -16.63 0.96
C ARG A 53 -12.34 -17.13 -0.46
N ASN A 54 -12.19 -16.26 -1.45
CA ASN A 54 -12.65 -16.54 -2.82
C ASN A 54 -11.52 -16.88 -3.78
N GLN A 55 -10.32 -16.33 -3.59
CA GLN A 55 -9.20 -16.62 -4.49
C GLN A 55 -8.56 -17.94 -4.08
N ALA A 56 -8.33 -18.85 -5.04
CA ALA A 56 -7.56 -20.08 -4.80
C ALA A 56 -6.06 -19.77 -4.60
N PRO A 57 -5.28 -20.64 -3.94
CA PRO A 57 -3.83 -20.48 -3.87
C PRO A 57 -3.20 -20.39 -5.26
N GLY A 58 -2.39 -19.35 -5.51
CA GLY A 58 -1.69 -19.15 -6.79
C GLY A 58 -2.48 -18.40 -7.87
N GLU A 59 -3.79 -18.24 -7.70
CA GLU A 59 -4.67 -17.56 -8.65
C GLU A 59 -4.44 -16.03 -8.66
N TRP A 60 -4.67 -15.43 -9.83
CA TRP A 60 -4.67 -13.98 -10.03
C TRP A 60 -6.10 -13.52 -10.33
N THR A 61 -6.56 -12.46 -9.67
CA THR A 61 -7.91 -11.90 -9.89
C THR A 61 -7.79 -10.51 -10.50
N SER A 62 -8.63 -10.19 -11.48
CA SER A 62 -8.67 -8.85 -12.06
C SER A 62 -9.24 -7.87 -11.03
N ILE A 63 -8.73 -6.63 -11.05
CA ILE A 63 -9.29 -5.53 -10.26
C ILE A 63 -10.79 -5.30 -10.55
N ASP A 64 -11.23 -5.59 -11.78
CA ASP A 64 -12.63 -5.42 -12.21
C ASP A 64 -13.57 -6.44 -11.56
N ASP A 65 -13.02 -7.58 -11.12
CA ASP A 65 -13.77 -8.64 -10.45
C ASP A 65 -13.97 -8.35 -8.95
N PHE A 66 -13.37 -7.28 -8.42
CA PHE A 66 -13.50 -6.92 -7.01
C PHE A 66 -14.85 -6.24 -6.75
N PRO A 67 -15.80 -6.88 -6.03
CA PRO A 67 -17.18 -6.38 -5.91
C PRO A 67 -17.25 -5.00 -5.25
N MET A 68 -16.33 -4.72 -4.30
CA MET A 68 -16.23 -3.44 -3.60
C MET A 68 -15.64 -2.29 -4.43
N LEU A 69 -15.05 -2.59 -5.58
CA LEU A 69 -14.49 -1.59 -6.50
C LEU A 69 -15.39 -1.30 -7.69
N GLN A 70 -16.35 -2.18 -7.97
CA GLN A 70 -17.41 -1.93 -8.95
C GLN A 70 -18.13 -0.64 -8.55
N ASN A 71 -18.11 0.36 -9.43
CA ASN A 71 -18.62 1.73 -9.26
C ASN A 71 -17.80 2.72 -8.40
N ARG A 72 -16.56 2.41 -8.00
CA ARG A 72 -15.71 3.37 -7.26
C ARG A 72 -14.54 3.90 -8.11
N ARG A 73 -14.51 5.22 -8.33
CA ARG A 73 -13.31 5.97 -8.77
C ARG A 73 -12.28 6.03 -7.64
N GLY A 74 -11.72 4.89 -7.24
CA GLY A 74 -10.90 4.79 -6.03
C GLY A 74 -10.10 3.50 -5.85
N GLY A 75 -10.03 2.65 -6.89
CA GLY A 75 -9.34 1.35 -6.85
C GLY A 75 -7.82 1.39 -6.63
N GLY A 76 -7.21 2.51 -6.28
CA GLY A 76 -5.75 2.58 -6.05
C GLY A 76 -5.33 2.27 -4.61
N ASP A 77 -6.24 2.36 -3.64
CA ASP A 77 -5.86 2.34 -2.23
C ASP A 77 -5.45 0.94 -1.76
N PHE A 78 -6.14 -0.11 -2.22
CA PHE A 78 -5.81 -1.49 -1.85
C PHE A 78 -4.43 -1.91 -2.39
N ALA A 79 -3.96 -1.33 -3.50
CA ALA A 79 -2.62 -1.60 -4.03
C ALA A 79 -1.52 -1.33 -2.99
N LYS A 80 -1.77 -0.47 -2.00
CA LYS A 80 -0.83 -0.18 -0.91
C LYS A 80 -0.64 -1.35 0.05
N LEU A 81 -1.49 -2.38 -0.01
CA LEU A 81 -1.32 -3.62 0.76
C LEU A 81 -0.03 -4.38 0.40
N VAL A 82 0.57 -4.10 -0.76
CA VAL A 82 1.90 -4.60 -1.14
C VAL A 82 2.98 -4.15 -0.17
N TYR A 83 2.83 -2.98 0.47
CA TYR A 83 3.82 -2.49 1.43
C TYR A 83 4.00 -3.47 2.59
N TRP A 84 2.93 -4.10 3.07
CA TRP A 84 2.98 -5.12 4.13
C TRP A 84 3.15 -6.55 3.59
N LYS A 85 3.36 -6.71 2.28
CA LYS A 85 3.44 -8.01 1.57
C LYS A 85 2.19 -8.86 1.73
N LEU A 86 1.00 -8.23 1.79
CA LEU A 86 -0.27 -8.94 1.90
C LEU A 86 -0.87 -9.24 0.54
N LEU A 87 -0.59 -8.40 -0.46
CA LEU A 87 -0.92 -8.62 -1.86
C LEU A 87 0.34 -8.56 -2.73
N GLU A 88 0.21 -9.12 -3.92
CA GLU A 88 1.16 -9.03 -5.03
C GLU A 88 0.41 -8.57 -6.29
N GLU A 89 1.09 -7.79 -7.12
CA GLU A 89 0.62 -7.37 -8.44
C GLU A 89 1.33 -8.21 -9.51
N LEU A 90 0.59 -8.69 -10.50
CA LEU A 90 1.22 -9.31 -11.66
C LEU A 90 1.86 -8.19 -12.52
N PRO A 91 3.12 -8.31 -12.95
CA PRO A 91 3.70 -7.36 -13.88
C PRO A 91 2.86 -7.25 -15.17
N PRO A 92 2.78 -6.07 -15.81
CA PRO A 92 2.17 -5.95 -17.12
C PRO A 92 2.97 -6.76 -18.16
N ASP A 93 2.29 -7.25 -19.20
CA ASP A 93 2.96 -7.87 -20.34
C ASP A 93 3.79 -6.83 -21.09
N GLU A 94 5.02 -7.19 -21.50
CA GLU A 94 5.97 -6.28 -22.16
C GLU A 94 5.42 -5.68 -23.47
N ASP A 95 4.55 -6.42 -24.15
CA ASP A 95 3.91 -6.00 -25.41
C ASP A 95 2.75 -5.01 -25.23
N THR A 96 2.35 -4.74 -23.97
CA THR A 96 1.25 -3.81 -23.68
C THR A 96 1.78 -2.43 -23.32
N ARG A 97 1.11 -1.37 -23.79
CA ARG A 97 1.35 0.01 -23.30
C ARG A 97 0.78 0.25 -21.89
N ALA A 98 0.24 -0.78 -21.25
CA ALA A 98 -0.41 -0.67 -19.95
C ALA A 98 0.64 -0.51 -18.84
N ARG A 99 0.42 0.44 -17.93
CA ARG A 99 1.33 0.67 -16.78
C ARG A 99 1.27 -0.47 -15.75
N THR A 100 0.18 -1.23 -15.73
CA THR A 100 -0.14 -2.26 -14.74
C THR A 100 -0.98 -3.35 -15.39
N SER A 101 -0.85 -4.61 -14.98
CA SER A 101 -1.71 -5.70 -15.47
C SER A 101 -3.15 -5.62 -14.94
N GLY A 102 -3.35 -4.91 -13.83
CA GLY A 102 -4.63 -4.90 -13.11
C GLY A 102 -4.94 -6.21 -12.38
N LYS A 103 -4.03 -7.19 -12.39
CA LYS A 103 -4.21 -8.51 -11.77
C LYS A 103 -3.48 -8.61 -10.45
N TRP A 104 -4.18 -9.11 -9.43
CA TRP A 104 -3.71 -9.12 -8.05
C TRP A 104 -3.89 -10.48 -7.39
N ARG A 105 -2.97 -10.81 -6.49
CA ARG A 105 -2.98 -12.05 -5.73
C ARG A 105 -2.78 -11.80 -4.25
N ILE A 106 -3.54 -12.49 -3.39
CA ILE A 106 -3.28 -12.52 -1.96
C ILE A 106 -2.15 -13.49 -1.63
N THR A 107 -1.19 -13.03 -0.83
CA THR A 107 -0.06 -13.86 -0.40
C THR A 107 -0.48 -14.80 0.74
N SER A 108 0.32 -15.83 1.04
CA SER A 108 0.11 -16.67 2.23
C SER A 108 0.11 -15.83 3.53
N ARG A 109 0.94 -14.79 3.58
CA ARG A 109 0.96 -13.80 4.66
C ARG A 109 -0.35 -13.01 4.71
N GLY A 110 -0.85 -12.55 3.57
CA GLY A 110 -2.15 -11.90 3.41
C GLY A 110 -3.29 -12.73 3.95
N ARG A 111 -3.36 -14.02 3.56
CA ARG A 111 -4.39 -14.95 4.03
C ARG A 111 -4.33 -15.18 5.54
N THR A 112 -3.13 -15.32 6.09
CA THR A 112 -2.95 -15.53 7.54
C THR A 112 -3.36 -14.28 8.32
N PHE A 113 -3.01 -13.09 7.83
CA PHE A 113 -3.45 -11.82 8.42
C PHE A 113 -4.97 -11.65 8.33
N ALA A 114 -5.57 -11.94 7.17
CA ALA A 114 -7.01 -11.85 6.95
C ALA A 114 -7.81 -12.74 7.91
N ARG A 115 -7.23 -13.87 8.35
CA ARG A 115 -7.81 -14.77 9.38
C ARG A 115 -7.59 -14.30 10.82
N GLY A 116 -6.87 -13.20 11.02
CA GLY A 116 -6.49 -12.71 12.35
C GLY A 116 -5.31 -13.44 12.98
N GLY A 117 -4.48 -14.13 12.19
CA GLY A 117 -3.37 -14.95 12.70
C GLY A 117 -2.17 -14.17 13.25
N PHE A 118 -2.02 -12.88 12.93
CA PHE A 118 -0.98 -12.01 13.49
C PHE A 118 -1.32 -10.53 13.33
N ARG A 119 -0.47 -9.65 13.88
CA ARG A 119 -0.60 -8.18 13.86
C ARG A 119 0.53 -7.54 13.06
N LEU A 120 0.25 -6.39 12.44
CA LEU A 120 1.21 -5.62 11.63
C LEU A 120 1.42 -4.22 12.21
N PRO A 121 2.61 -3.62 12.05
CA PRO A 121 2.80 -2.19 12.35
C PRO A 121 1.74 -1.34 11.65
N ARG A 122 1.16 -0.39 12.38
CA ARG A 122 0.00 0.39 11.91
C ARG A 122 0.29 1.18 10.65
N TYR A 123 1.49 1.77 10.55
CA TYR A 123 1.84 2.66 9.45
C TYR A 123 2.99 2.12 8.62
N ALA A 124 2.79 2.09 7.29
CA ALA A 124 3.86 2.07 6.32
C ALA A 124 4.31 3.51 6.04
N LEU A 125 5.63 3.71 6.01
CA LEU A 125 6.27 4.99 5.74
C LEU A 125 6.58 5.10 4.25
N VAL A 126 5.78 5.87 3.53
CA VAL A 126 5.77 5.88 2.07
C VAL A 126 6.35 7.18 1.53
N TYR A 127 7.31 7.06 0.62
CA TYR A 127 7.85 8.18 -0.13
C TYR A 127 8.16 7.74 -1.57
N ASN A 128 7.78 8.57 -2.54
CA ASN A 128 7.99 8.32 -3.96
C ASN A 128 7.55 6.91 -4.42
N GLY A 129 6.35 6.49 -3.98
CA GLY A 129 5.78 5.17 -4.30
C GLY A 129 6.36 3.99 -3.51
N GLY A 130 7.54 4.14 -2.89
CA GLY A 130 8.20 3.10 -2.12
C GLY A 130 7.87 3.13 -0.62
N CYS A 131 7.96 1.96 0.03
CA CYS A 131 7.89 1.83 1.49
C CYS A 131 9.32 1.86 2.07
N LEU A 132 9.61 2.86 2.88
CA LEU A 132 10.92 3.05 3.52
C LEU A 132 11.01 2.43 4.93
N GLY A 133 9.89 1.95 5.47
CA GLY A 133 9.85 1.34 6.80
C GLY A 133 8.45 1.33 7.39
N PHE A 134 8.36 0.94 8.65
CA PHE A 134 7.11 0.85 9.38
C PHE A 134 7.21 1.48 10.76
N GLU A 135 6.09 1.95 11.30
CA GLU A 135 6.01 2.45 12.66
C GLU A 135 4.59 2.35 13.25
N GLY A 136 4.49 2.59 14.55
CA GLY A 136 3.24 2.63 15.30
C GLY A 136 2.76 1.27 15.81
N GLU A 137 1.88 1.32 16.79
CA GLU A 137 1.37 0.15 17.51
C GLU A 137 0.77 -0.92 16.58
N PRO A 138 1.13 -2.20 16.73
CA PRO A 138 0.63 -3.26 15.86
C PRO A 138 -0.90 -3.41 15.90
N ARG A 139 -1.52 -3.58 14.72
CA ARG A 139 -2.95 -3.83 14.54
C ARG A 139 -3.20 -5.14 13.80
N GLY A 140 -4.21 -5.88 14.23
CA GLY A 140 -4.75 -7.04 13.52
C GLY A 140 -5.84 -6.62 12.54
N ILE A 141 -6.37 -7.60 11.80
CA ILE A 141 -7.43 -7.36 10.81
C ILE A 141 -8.68 -6.72 11.42
N ARG A 142 -9.08 -7.14 12.63
CA ARG A 142 -10.26 -6.62 13.33
C ARG A 142 -10.12 -5.12 13.64
N GLU A 143 -8.95 -4.67 14.11
CA GLU A 143 -8.71 -3.25 14.35
C GLU A 143 -8.57 -2.41 13.07
N CYS A 144 -8.23 -3.05 11.94
CA CYS A 144 -8.22 -2.40 10.62
C CYS A 144 -9.63 -2.19 10.09
N LEU A 145 -10.55 -3.13 10.32
CA LEU A 145 -11.97 -3.02 9.95
C LEU A 145 -12.66 -1.84 10.67
N GLY A 146 -12.25 -1.54 11.90
CA GLY A 146 -12.82 -0.48 12.70
C GLY A 146 -14.26 -0.80 13.11
N VAL A 147 -15.11 0.22 13.22
CA VAL A 147 -16.51 0.07 13.68
C VAL A 147 -17.51 -0.14 12.55
N ARG A 148 -17.08 -0.02 11.29
CA ARG A 148 -17.99 -0.03 10.13
C ARG A 148 -18.24 -1.43 9.56
N PHE A 149 -17.42 -2.40 9.93
CA PHE A 149 -17.43 -3.73 9.35
C PHE A 149 -17.25 -4.77 10.46
N ASP A 150 -18.16 -5.73 10.52
CA ASP A 150 -18.06 -6.85 11.45
C ASP A 150 -17.23 -7.99 10.85
N PHE A 151 -16.23 -8.45 11.58
CA PHE A 151 -15.34 -9.51 11.11
C PHE A 151 -16.07 -10.85 10.94
N ASN A 152 -16.95 -11.19 11.87
CA ASN A 152 -17.61 -12.49 11.89
C ASN A 152 -18.60 -12.57 10.74
N GLU A 153 -19.40 -11.52 10.48
CA GLU A 153 -20.31 -11.45 9.33
C GLU A 153 -19.56 -11.64 8.00
N LEU A 154 -18.42 -10.95 7.85
CA LEU A 154 -17.57 -11.06 6.66
C LEU A 154 -16.93 -12.44 6.49
N TRP A 155 -16.74 -13.20 7.58
CA TRP A 155 -16.13 -14.53 7.53
C TRP A 155 -17.16 -15.67 7.43
N SER A 156 -18.36 -15.48 7.98
CA SER A 156 -19.40 -16.52 8.07
C SER A 156 -20.28 -16.66 6.82
N THR A 157 -20.35 -15.64 5.97
CA THR A 157 -21.26 -15.60 4.82
C THR A 157 -20.74 -16.52 3.70
N THR A 158 -20.99 -17.83 3.78
CA THR A 158 -20.62 -18.84 2.76
C THR A 158 -21.40 -18.64 1.47
#